data_AF-W4F1G1-F1
#
_entry.id   AF-W4F1G1-F1
#
_cell.length_a   1.000
_cell.length_b   1.000
_cell.length_c   1.000
_cell.angle_alpha   90.00
_cell.angle_beta   90.00
_cell.angle_gamma   90.00
#
_symmetry.space_group_name_H-M   'P 1'
#
loop_
_entity.id
_entity.type
_entity.pdbx_description
1 polymer ?
#
loop_
_entity_poly.entity_id
_entity_poly.type
_entity_poly.pdbx_seq_one_letter_code
_entity_poly.pdbx_strand_id
1 'polypeptide(L)'
;MRIGYRSISIIVNLFLGYLSFFIGLLWFMTIMYASHSFGLRVDSTFDDGLLGVFLIISIIATAIYIPACINLNSIIRPKLEMRKWSFIAFISIVFILGFCIITLTIQ
;
A
#
# COMPACT_ATOMS: atom_id res chain seq x y z
N MET A 1 -21.01 -9.45 19.20
CA MET A 1 -19.92 -8.46 19.02
C MET A 1 -18.74 -8.93 18.15
N ARG A 2 -18.35 -10.22 18.15
CA ARG A 2 -17.19 -10.73 17.37
C ARG A 2 -17.29 -10.58 15.84
N ILE A 3 -18.50 -10.71 15.28
CA ILE A 3 -18.72 -10.59 13.83
C ILE A 3 -18.48 -9.16 13.33
N GLY A 4 -18.90 -8.14 14.11
CA GLY A 4 -18.67 -6.73 13.76
C GLY A 4 -17.18 -6.39 13.64
N TYR A 5 -16.34 -6.87 14.57
CA TYR A 5 -14.89 -6.66 14.50
C TYR A 5 -14.22 -7.39 13.33
N ARG A 6 -14.74 -8.56 12.94
CA ARG A 6 -14.29 -9.26 11.71
C ARG A 6 -14.60 -8.44 10.46
N SER A 7 -15.83 -7.96 10.32
CA SER A 7 -16.21 -7.13 9.17
C SER A 7 -15.40 -5.83 9.10
N ILE A 8 -15.19 -5.17 10.24
CA ILE A 8 -14.33 -3.97 10.31
C ILE A 8 -12.89 -4.31 9.89
N SER A 9 -12.33 -5.42 10.37
CA SER A 9 -10.99 -5.86 9.99
C SER A 9 -10.86 -6.12 8.50
N ILE A 10 -11.89 -6.71 7.89
CA ILE A 10 -11.95 -6.97 6.45
C ILE A 10 -11.94 -5.64 5.70
N ILE A 11 -12.85 -4.72 6.01
CA ILE A 11 -12.98 -3.42 5.34
C ILE A 11 -11.69 -2.61 5.45
N VAL A 12 -11.11 -2.54 6.65
CA VAL A 12 -9.86 -1.80 6.89
C VAL A 12 -8.71 -2.39 6.08
N ASN A 13 -8.50 -3.72 6.10
CA ASN A 13 -7.40 -4.33 5.35
C ASN A 13 -7.62 -4.32 3.84
N LEU A 14 -8.87 -4.33 3.37
CA LEU A 14 -9.21 -4.07 1.98
C LEU A 14 -8.79 -2.66 1.56
N PHE A 15 -9.10 -1.66 2.38
CA PHE A 15 -8.71 -0.27 2.11
C PHE A 15 -7.20 -0.05 2.20
N LEU A 16 -6.50 -0.74 3.11
CA LEU A 16 -5.04 -0.70 3.18
C LEU A 16 -4.42 -1.39 1.94
N GLY A 17 -4.93 -2.56 1.55
CA GLY A 17 -4.55 -3.22 0.31
C GLY A 17 -4.78 -2.33 -0.91
N TYR A 18 -5.90 -1.60 -0.93
CA TYR A 18 -6.19 -0.59 -1.96
C TYR A 18 -5.13 0.52 -1.97
N LEU A 19 -4.83 1.13 -0.81
CA LEU A 19 -3.84 2.22 -0.71
C LEU A 19 -2.42 1.78 -1.13
N SER A 20 -2.08 0.52 -0.90
CA SER A 20 -0.76 -0.03 -1.22
C SER A 20 -0.42 0.04 -2.71
N PHE A 21 -1.42 -0.09 -3.59
CA PHE A 21 -1.24 0.02 -5.04
C PHE A 21 -0.78 1.44 -5.43
N PHE A 22 -1.41 2.47 -4.85
CA PHE A 22 -1.04 3.87 -5.12
C PHE A 22 0.37 4.20 -4.63
N ILE A 23 0.76 3.68 -3.47
CA ILE A 23 2.12 3.83 -2.95
C ILE A 23 3.12 3.09 -3.86
N GLY A 24 2.77 1.90 -4.33
CA GLY A 24 3.57 1.16 -5.32
C GLY A 24 3.75 1.95 -6.63
N LEU A 25 2.69 2.56 -7.15
CA LEU A 25 2.76 3.42 -8.34
C LEU A 25 3.62 4.66 -8.12
N LEU A 26 3.52 5.31 -6.96
CA LEU A 26 4.35 6.46 -6.59
C LEU A 26 5.85 6.09 -6.60
N TRP A 27 6.19 4.94 -6.03
CA TRP A 27 7.55 4.42 -6.09
C TRP A 27 7.98 4.04 -7.50
N PHE A 28 7.11 3.41 -8.28
CA PHE A 28 7.38 3.08 -9.68
C PHE A 28 7.71 4.35 -10.49
N MET A 29 6.91 5.41 -10.36
CA MET A 29 7.18 6.69 -11.00
C MET A 29 8.51 7.27 -10.52
N THR A 30 8.77 7.26 -9.22
CA THR A 30 10.05 7.73 -8.66
C THR A 30 11.25 6.99 -9.24
N ILE A 31 11.16 5.67 -9.43
CA ILE A 31 12.23 4.85 -10.05
C ILE A 31 12.40 5.20 -11.53
N MET A 32 11.31 5.44 -12.26
CA MET A 32 11.36 5.87 -13.66
C MET A 32 12.07 7.22 -13.81
N TYR A 33 11.74 8.19 -12.96
CA TYR A 33 12.46 9.48 -12.93
C TYR A 33 13.92 9.32 -12.51
N ALA A 34 14.21 8.48 -11.51
CA ALA A 34 15.58 8.27 -11.06
C ALA A 34 16.43 7.65 -12.17
N SER A 35 15.90 6.65 -12.89
CA SER A 35 16.60 6.02 -13.99
C SER A 35 16.85 6.98 -15.16
N HIS A 36 15.91 7.87 -15.48
CA HIS A 36 16.13 8.98 -16.42
C HIS A 36 17.32 9.86 -16.00
N SER A 37 17.37 10.29 -14.74
CA SER A 37 18.46 11.14 -14.23
C SER A 37 19.84 10.46 -14.21
N PHE A 38 19.90 9.12 -14.19
CA PHE A 38 21.14 8.36 -14.34
C PHE A 38 21.59 8.16 -15.80
N GLY A 39 20.88 8.76 -16.77
CA GLY A 39 21.22 8.66 -18.18
C GLY A 39 20.81 7.34 -18.84
N LEU A 40 20.00 6.52 -18.16
CA LEU A 40 19.29 5.44 -18.83
C LEU A 40 18.24 6.11 -19.72
N ARG A 41 18.22 5.76 -21.01
CA ARG A 41 17.22 6.26 -21.98
C ARG A 41 15.83 5.78 -21.58
N VAL A 42 15.24 6.48 -20.64
CA VAL A 42 13.83 6.47 -20.32
C VAL A 42 13.22 7.66 -21.06
N ASP A 43 11.94 7.54 -21.43
CA ASP A 43 11.21 8.49 -22.27
C ASP A 43 11.58 9.97 -22.03
N SER A 44 11.89 10.73 -23.08
CA SER A 44 12.36 12.13 -23.00
C SER A 44 11.29 13.11 -22.51
N THR A 45 10.09 12.60 -22.20
CA THR A 45 8.95 13.37 -21.67
C THR A 45 9.08 13.63 -20.16
N PHE A 46 10.06 13.03 -19.49
CA PHE A 46 10.28 13.20 -18.05
C PHE A 46 11.03 14.51 -17.74
N ASP A 47 10.33 15.42 -17.08
CA ASP A 47 10.89 16.70 -16.62
C ASP A 47 11.80 16.48 -15.38
N ASP A 48 13.10 16.76 -15.49
CA ASP A 48 14.11 16.45 -14.45
C ASP A 48 13.80 17.10 -13.09
N GLY A 49 13.01 18.19 -13.09
CA GLY A 49 12.59 18.88 -11.87
C GLY A 49 11.57 18.12 -11.00
N LEU A 50 10.91 17.08 -11.53
CA LEU A 50 9.84 16.37 -10.82
C LEU A 50 10.32 15.19 -9.97
N LEU A 51 11.55 14.70 -10.17
CA LEU A 51 12.11 13.59 -9.39
C LEU A 51 12.05 13.86 -7.89
N GLY A 52 12.50 15.04 -7.45
CA GLY A 52 12.51 15.42 -6.03
C GLY A 52 11.11 15.43 -5.43
N VAL A 53 10.11 15.89 -6.19
CA VAL A 53 8.71 15.95 -5.75
C VAL A 53 8.16 14.54 -5.56
N PHE A 54 8.30 13.65 -6.55
CA PHE A 54 7.84 12.28 -6.45
C PHE A 54 8.55 11.49 -5.35
N LEU A 55 9.86 11.70 -5.18
CA LEU A 55 10.63 11.07 -4.11
C LEU A 55 10.12 11.48 -2.73
N ILE A 56 9.94 12.78 -2.48
CA ILE A 56 9.43 13.30 -1.21
C ILE A 56 8.04 12.73 -0.93
N ILE A 57 7.14 12.77 -1.91
CA ILE A 57 5.78 12.25 -1.76
C ILE A 57 5.80 10.74 -1.48
N SER A 58 6.62 9.97 -2.19
CA SER A 58 6.72 8.51 -2.00
C SER A 58 7.23 8.15 -0.60
N ILE A 59 8.26 8.87 -0.11
CA ILE A 59 8.81 8.67 1.23
C ILE A 59 7.75 9.01 2.29
N ILE A 60 7.10 10.18 2.19
CA ILE A 60 6.08 10.61 3.15
C ILE A 60 4.89 9.64 3.15
N ALA A 61 4.38 9.26 1.98
CA ALA A 61 3.28 8.33 1.85
C ALA A 61 3.61 6.98 2.50
N THR A 62 4.82 6.46 2.26
CA THR A 62 5.30 5.19 2.86
C THR A 62 5.48 5.32 4.37
N ALA A 63 6.04 6.43 4.85
CA ALA A 63 6.28 6.71 6.26
C ALA A 63 4.99 6.84 7.07
N ILE A 64 3.88 7.28 6.46
CA ILE A 64 2.55 7.31 7.08
C ILE A 64 1.89 5.93 6.99
N TYR A 65 2.00 5.28 5.84
CA TYR A 65 1.28 4.04 5.54
C TYR A 65 1.74 2.84 6.35
N ILE A 66 3.05 2.63 6.49
CA ILE A 66 3.58 1.46 7.22
C ILE A 66 3.16 1.50 8.70
N PRO A 67 3.34 2.60 9.45
CA PRO A 67 2.85 2.69 10.83
C PRO A 67 1.33 2.55 10.94
N ALA A 68 0.57 3.10 9.99
CA ALA A 68 -0.88 2.94 9.97
C ALA A 68 -1.28 1.45 9.85
N CYS A 69 -0.66 0.71 8.93
CA CYS A 69 -0.88 -0.73 8.77
C CYS A 69 -0.57 -1.52 10.05
N ILE A 70 0.56 -1.22 10.70
CA ILE A 70 0.99 -1.92 11.92
C ILE A 70 0.05 -1.59 13.08
N ASN A 71 -0.25 -0.31 13.31
CA ASN A 71 -1.07 0.12 14.45
C ASN A 71 -2.52 -0.38 14.33
N LEU A 72 -3.15 -0.23 13.16
CA LEU A 72 -4.52 -0.70 12.94
C LEU A 72 -4.64 -2.19 13.18
N ASN A 73 -3.73 -3.00 12.62
CA ASN A 73 -3.75 -4.43 12.79
C ASN A 73 -3.37 -4.87 14.21
N SER A 74 -2.50 -4.13 14.91
CA SER A 74 -2.19 -4.36 16.34
C SER A 74 -3.40 -4.14 17.24
N ILE A 75 -4.20 -3.11 16.99
CA ILE A 75 -5.42 -2.80 17.75
C ILE A 75 -6.54 -3.83 17.48
N ILE A 76 -6.65 -4.30 16.25
CA ILE A 76 -7.71 -5.21 15.81
C ILE A 76 -7.42 -6.66 16.23
N ARG A 77 -6.16 -7.10 16.17
CA ARG A 77 -5.73 -8.48 16.50
C ARG A 77 -6.29 -9.01 17.82
N PRO A 78 -6.12 -8.34 18.98
CA PRO A 78 -6.59 -8.87 20.26
C PRO A 78 -8.12 -9.00 20.31
N LYS A 79 -8.86 -8.18 19.55
CA LYS A 79 -10.33 -8.21 19.50
C LYS A 79 -10.89 -9.38 18.69
N LEU A 80 -10.07 -10.00 17.85
CA LEU A 80 -10.45 -11.13 17.01
C LEU A 80 -10.16 -12.50 17.65
N GLU A 81 -9.38 -12.53 18.73
CA GLU A 81 -8.97 -13.76 19.44
C GLU A 81 -8.33 -14.82 18.53
N MET A 82 -7.72 -14.40 17.41
CA MET A 82 -7.08 -15.31 16.45
C MET A 82 -5.62 -15.60 16.82
N ARG A 83 -5.16 -16.83 16.53
CA ARG A 83 -3.73 -17.17 16.57
C ARG A 83 -2.95 -16.26 15.61
N LYS A 84 -1.73 -15.87 16.01
CA LYS A 84 -0.89 -14.90 15.28
C LYS A 84 -0.74 -15.27 13.79
N TRP A 85 -0.41 -16.52 13.49
CA TRP A 85 -0.24 -17.01 12.13
C TRP A 85 -1.53 -16.98 11.30
N SER A 86 -2.65 -17.41 11.89
CA SER A 86 -3.96 -17.35 11.24
C SER A 86 -4.40 -15.91 10.97
N PHE A 87 -4.07 -14.98 11.86
CA PHE A 87 -4.35 -13.55 11.67
C PHE A 87 -3.51 -12.94 10.54
N ILE A 88 -2.21 -13.28 10.48
CA ILE A 88 -1.33 -12.83 9.39
C ILE A 88 -1.85 -13.36 8.05
N ALA A 89 -2.13 -14.66 7.94
CA ALA A 89 -2.66 -15.24 6.71
C ALA A 89 -4.00 -14.60 6.30
N PHE A 90 -4.89 -14.36 7.26
CA PHE A 90 -6.17 -13.68 7.01
C PHE A 90 -5.97 -12.26 6.46
N ILE A 91 -5.12 -11.44 7.09
CA ILE A 91 -4.83 -10.09 6.59
C ILE A 91 -4.20 -10.16 5.21
N SER A 92 -3.21 -11.03 5.00
CA SER A 92 -2.53 -11.15 3.70
C SER A 92 -3.52 -11.46 2.58
N ILE A 93 -4.48 -12.36 2.80
CA ILE A 93 -5.51 -12.68 1.80
C ILE A 93 -6.39 -11.47 1.52
N VAL A 94 -6.92 -10.81 2.56
CA VAL A 94 -7.77 -9.62 2.40
C VAL A 94 -7.03 -8.47 1.73
N PHE A 95 -5.75 -8.32 2.04
CA PHE A 95 -4.87 -7.31 1.47
C PHE A 95 -4.63 -7.55 -0.02
N ILE A 96 -4.30 -8.78 -0.39
CA ILE A 96 -4.14 -9.19 -1.80
C ILE A 96 -5.45 -8.96 -2.56
N LEU A 97 -6.60 -9.30 -1.97
CA LEU A 97 -7.90 -9.04 -2.57
C LEU A 97 -8.12 -7.54 -2.82
N GLY A 98 -7.79 -6.68 -1.85
CA GLY A 98 -7.87 -5.23 -2.03
C GLY A 98 -6.97 -4.69 -3.14
N PHE A 99 -5.76 -5.23 -3.26
CA PHE A 99 -4.86 -4.92 -4.36
C PHE A 99 -5.43 -5.36 -5.72
N CYS A 100 -5.93 -6.60 -5.81
CA CYS A 100 -6.48 -7.16 -7.05
C CYS A 100 -7.74 -6.42 -7.53
N ILE A 101 -8.62 -6.00 -6.63
CA ILE A 101 -9.83 -5.24 -7.00
C ILE A 101 -9.47 -3.98 -7.78
N ILE A 102 -8.42 -3.26 -7.37
CA ILE A 102 -7.96 -2.10 -8.13
C ILE A 102 -7.54 -2.48 -9.54
N THR A 103 -6.70 -3.51 -9.67
CA THR A 103 -6.16 -3.88 -10.98
C THR A 103 -7.25 -4.25 -11.97
N LEU A 104 -8.37 -4.81 -11.49
CA LEU A 104 -9.54 -5.13 -12.31
C LEU A 104 -10.43 -3.91 -12.61
N THR A 105 -10.36 -2.85 -11.80
CA THR A 105 -11.18 -1.64 -11.96
C THR A 105 -10.52 -0.62 -12.90
N ILE A 106 -9.19 -0.68 -13.06
CA ILE A 106 -8.39 0.23 -13.90
C ILE A 106 -8.21 -0.33 -15.34
N GLN A 107 -8.63 -1.57 -15.60
CA GLN A 107 -8.70 -2.16 -16.95
C GLN A 107 -9.91 -1.64 -17.74
#